data_AF-A0A6L5K198-F1
#
_entry.id   AF-A0A6L5K198-F1
#
_cell.length_a   1.000
_cell.length_b   1.000
_cell.length_c   1.000
_cell.angle_alpha   90.00
_cell.angle_beta   90.00
_cell.angle_gamma   90.00
#
_symmetry.space_group_name_H-M   'P 1'
#
loop_
_entity.id
_entity.type
_entity.pdbx_description
1 polymer ?
#
loop_
_entity_poly.entity_id
_entity_poly.type
_entity_poly.pdbx_seq_one_letter_code
_entity_poly.pdbx_strand_id
1 'polypeptide(L)'
;MDLYDEFQNLAPAPSATEFAAVPIRGRRNDYLAKCVDGAPVFLIGDSSAAEYTPGATLKHLSVQFHATCRVQSSAGAVDGQFAVIACDTSVPELYELFVRCMGAAVEQLPDEARTKDIEDCVRSLLSLFRAMNGPSGREISGLWAELFVITQASDVEAAVTAWHADKFERFDFSWPDGVLEVKATQGAFRIHEFALEQLDAPKGQGFVASLLLQPLTNGVGIMDLAIRIDAALQGKNDLRQRLWANITAALGSEFYEKLDRRFDLSFAERHVEIFHMSDIPAPDRPSDPRVTGVRFRSDLTTVTSSAAEPALRMLQQILEMRGSVDQRSSHN
;
A
#
# COMPACT_ATOMS: atom_id res chain seq x y z
N MET A 1 9.17 5.95 16.06
CA MET A 1 10.48 5.68 15.46
C MET A 1 10.22 4.66 14.38
N ASP A 2 10.74 4.90 13.18
CA ASP A 2 10.50 4.05 12.02
C ASP A 2 11.35 2.78 12.16
N LEU A 3 10.71 1.61 12.04
CA LEU A 3 11.36 0.31 12.19
C LEU A 3 12.46 0.11 11.12
N TYR A 4 12.32 0.72 9.93
CA TYR A 4 13.35 0.63 8.90
C TYR A 4 14.58 1.49 9.23
N ASP A 5 14.40 2.68 9.81
CA ASP A 5 15.52 3.51 10.28
C ASP A 5 16.30 2.78 11.40
N GLU A 6 15.60 2.12 12.31
CA GLU A 6 16.22 1.30 13.35
C GLU A 6 17.03 0.15 12.74
N PHE A 7 16.47 -0.54 11.73
CA PHE A 7 17.20 -1.55 10.97
C PHE A 7 18.46 -0.99 10.31
N GLN A 8 18.40 0.17 9.64
CA GLN A 8 19.56 0.76 8.98
C GLN A 8 20.72 0.99 9.97
N ASN A 9 20.40 1.34 11.21
CA ASN A 9 21.39 1.60 12.27
C ASN A 9 21.92 0.34 12.98
N LEU A 10 21.33 -0.84 12.78
CA LEU A 10 21.82 -2.09 13.38
C LEU A 10 23.17 -2.50 12.77
N ALA A 11 24.01 -3.13 13.58
CA ALA A 11 25.20 -3.84 13.10
C ALA A 11 24.80 -5.21 12.53
N PRO A 12 25.49 -5.71 11.49
CA PRO A 12 25.34 -7.09 11.04
C PRO A 12 25.61 -8.11 12.15
N ALA A 13 24.91 -9.24 12.11
CA ALA A 13 25.09 -10.31 13.07
C ALA A 13 26.53 -10.88 13.03
N PRO A 14 27.13 -11.20 14.18
CA PRO A 14 28.44 -11.86 14.23
C PRO A 14 28.40 -13.32 13.77
N SER A 15 27.24 -13.98 13.83
CA SER A 15 27.06 -15.37 13.40
C SER A 15 25.61 -15.64 12.96
N ALA A 16 25.32 -16.85 12.51
CA ALA A 16 23.96 -17.24 12.11
C ALA A 16 22.98 -17.42 13.29
N THR A 17 23.47 -17.42 14.54
CA THR A 17 22.67 -17.70 15.74
C THR A 17 22.76 -16.60 16.79
N GLU A 18 23.57 -15.57 16.57
CA GLU A 18 23.75 -14.45 17.50
C GLU A 18 23.40 -13.15 16.81
N PHE A 19 22.48 -12.38 17.39
CA PHE A 19 21.94 -11.17 16.76
C PHE A 19 21.98 -9.98 17.71
N ALA A 20 22.42 -8.83 17.20
CA ALA A 20 22.02 -7.54 17.76
C ALA A 20 20.70 -7.13 17.11
N ALA A 21 19.70 -6.79 17.91
CA ALA A 21 18.35 -6.60 17.39
C ALA A 21 17.59 -5.49 18.11
N VAL A 22 16.61 -4.92 17.41
CA VAL A 22 15.61 -4.03 17.99
C VAL A 22 14.32 -4.80 18.26
N PRO A 23 13.67 -4.61 19.41
CA PRO A 23 12.39 -5.25 19.69
C PRO A 23 11.31 -4.66 18.79
N ILE A 24 10.48 -5.52 18.22
CA ILE A 24 9.27 -5.10 17.51
C ILE A 24 8.25 -4.70 18.58
N ARG A 25 7.53 -3.59 18.37
CA ARG A 25 6.72 -2.96 19.41
C ARG A 25 5.68 -3.92 19.99
N GLY A 26 5.77 -4.18 21.30
CA GLY A 26 4.73 -4.81 22.13
C GLY A 26 5.00 -6.27 22.52
N ARG A 27 4.83 -6.55 23.83
CA ARG A 27 4.58 -7.81 24.62
C ARG A 27 5.27 -9.15 24.27
N ARG A 28 5.74 -9.37 23.05
CA ARG A 28 6.35 -10.61 22.56
C ARG A 28 7.87 -10.50 22.49
N ASN A 29 8.52 -11.65 22.41
CA ASN A 29 9.96 -11.76 22.10
C ASN A 29 10.16 -11.75 20.59
N ASP A 30 9.68 -10.71 19.92
CA ASP A 30 9.84 -10.55 18.47
C ASP A 30 10.85 -9.42 18.19
N TYR A 31 11.77 -9.66 17.27
CA TYR A 31 12.89 -8.76 17.04
C TYR A 31 13.17 -8.59 15.55
N LEU A 32 13.67 -7.41 15.20
CA LEU A 32 14.28 -7.12 13.91
C LEU A 32 15.80 -7.04 14.07
N ALA A 33 16.52 -7.77 13.24
CA ALA A 33 17.97 -7.87 13.23
C ALA A 33 18.54 -7.72 11.80
N LYS A 34 19.87 -7.71 11.70
CA LYS A 34 20.60 -7.93 10.45
C LYS A 34 21.27 -9.29 10.47
N CYS A 35 21.23 -10.05 9.37
CA CYS A 35 22.06 -11.23 9.22
C CYS A 35 23.55 -10.85 9.05
N VAL A 36 24.41 -11.87 8.96
CA VAL A 36 25.85 -11.71 8.71
C VAL A 36 26.13 -10.90 7.44
N ASP A 37 25.33 -11.13 6.39
CA ASP A 37 25.44 -10.46 5.10
C ASP A 37 24.69 -9.11 5.04
N GLY A 38 24.13 -8.66 6.16
CA GLY A 38 23.47 -7.35 6.27
C GLY A 38 22.00 -7.27 5.82
N ALA A 39 21.39 -8.38 5.40
CA ALA A 39 19.96 -8.43 5.09
C ALA A 39 19.08 -8.37 6.36
N PRO A 40 17.85 -7.83 6.26
CA PRO A 40 16.90 -7.82 7.37
C PRO A 40 16.44 -9.23 7.73
N VAL A 41 16.39 -9.48 9.03
CA VAL A 41 15.94 -10.75 9.64
C VAL A 41 14.93 -10.44 10.74
N PHE A 42 13.77 -11.07 10.66
CA PHE A 42 12.80 -11.10 11.75
C PHE A 42 12.99 -12.37 12.56
N LEU A 43 13.14 -12.21 13.87
CA LEU A 43 13.23 -13.27 14.87
C LEU A 43 11.90 -13.28 15.63
N ILE A 44 11.04 -14.24 15.32
CA ILE A 44 9.68 -14.31 15.90
C ILE A 44 9.67 -15.38 16.98
N GLY A 45 9.27 -15.02 18.20
CA GLY A 45 9.14 -15.95 19.32
C GLY A 45 8.06 -16.98 19.03
N ASP A 46 8.44 -18.26 19.04
CA ASP A 46 7.52 -19.39 18.84
C ASP A 46 7.21 -20.05 20.19
N SER A 47 5.92 -20.12 20.54
CA SER A 47 5.43 -20.71 21.79
C SER A 47 5.17 -22.22 21.68
N SER A 48 5.32 -22.82 20.49
CA SER A 48 5.23 -24.27 20.30
C SER A 48 6.41 -25.00 20.94
N ALA A 49 6.20 -26.26 21.34
CA ALA A 49 7.30 -27.16 21.63
C ALA A 49 8.18 -27.35 20.38
N ALA A 50 9.47 -27.55 20.57
CA ALA A 50 10.41 -27.79 19.48
C ALA A 50 10.08 -29.11 18.77
N GLU A 51 9.35 -29.03 17.67
CA GLU A 51 9.15 -30.11 16.72
C GLU A 51 9.92 -29.82 15.43
N TYR A 52 10.29 -30.86 14.69
CA TYR A 52 10.96 -30.66 13.41
C TYR A 52 9.95 -30.14 12.37
N THR A 53 9.96 -28.83 12.16
CA THR A 53 9.29 -28.20 11.02
C THR A 53 10.35 -27.83 9.98
N PRO A 54 10.33 -28.43 8.78
CA PRO A 54 11.33 -28.14 7.76
C PRO A 54 11.24 -26.67 7.33
N GLY A 55 12.39 -25.99 7.31
CA GLY A 55 12.49 -24.64 6.76
C GLY A 55 12.19 -24.61 5.26
N ALA A 56 11.90 -23.42 4.75
CA ALA A 56 11.63 -23.20 3.35
C ALA A 56 12.46 -22.03 2.81
N THR A 57 13.18 -22.27 1.71
CA THR A 57 13.76 -21.20 0.90
C THR A 57 12.82 -20.92 -0.26
N LEU A 58 12.44 -19.66 -0.39
CA LEU A 58 11.47 -19.17 -1.36
C LEU A 58 12.10 -18.00 -2.12
N LYS A 59 11.51 -17.61 -3.24
CA LYS A 59 12.06 -16.51 -4.04
C LYS A 59 12.00 -15.22 -3.20
N HIS A 60 13.18 -14.65 -2.91
CA HIS A 60 13.42 -13.46 -2.09
C HIS A 60 13.30 -13.62 -0.55
N LEU A 61 13.07 -14.84 -0.04
CA LEU A 61 12.84 -15.03 1.39
C LEU A 61 13.22 -16.43 1.86
N SER A 62 13.77 -16.54 3.07
CA SER A 62 13.97 -17.82 3.74
C SER A 62 13.31 -17.83 5.12
N VAL A 63 12.83 -19.01 5.51
CA VAL A 63 12.29 -19.25 6.85
C VAL A 63 12.91 -20.49 7.46
N GLN A 64 13.38 -20.35 8.70
CA GLN A 64 13.83 -21.44 9.54
C GLN A 64 13.05 -21.42 10.86
N PHE A 65 12.30 -22.47 11.15
CA PHE A 65 11.56 -22.61 12.40
C PHE A 65 12.44 -23.21 13.51
N HIS A 66 12.09 -22.90 14.76
CA HIS A 66 12.73 -23.45 15.96
C HIS A 66 14.26 -23.27 16.00
N ALA A 67 14.77 -22.20 15.38
CA ALA A 67 16.18 -21.87 15.43
C ALA A 67 16.53 -21.40 16.84
N THR A 68 17.56 -21.99 17.45
CA THR A 68 18.07 -21.53 18.75
C THR A 68 18.98 -20.33 18.51
N CYS A 69 18.58 -19.18 19.02
CA CYS A 69 19.31 -17.93 18.83
C CYS A 69 19.54 -17.22 20.16
N ARG A 70 20.62 -16.45 20.20
CA ARG A 70 20.90 -15.46 21.23
C ARG A 70 20.66 -14.07 20.67
N VAL A 71 19.74 -13.34 21.29
CA VAL A 71 19.35 -12.01 20.86
C VAL A 71 19.77 -10.98 21.89
N GLN A 72 20.59 -10.03 21.48
CA GLN A 72 20.99 -8.88 22.28
C GLN A 72 20.15 -7.67 21.87
N SER A 73 19.31 -7.17 22.77
CA SER A 73 18.48 -5.99 22.56
C SER A 73 18.68 -4.94 23.66
N SER A 74 18.01 -3.79 23.52
CA SER A 74 17.95 -2.76 24.57
C SER A 74 17.28 -3.24 25.87
N ALA A 75 16.44 -4.29 25.79
CA ALA A 75 15.80 -4.91 26.96
C ALA A 75 16.69 -5.97 27.64
N GLY A 76 17.81 -6.35 27.03
CA GLY A 76 18.74 -7.36 27.54
C GLY A 76 19.03 -8.48 26.55
N ALA A 77 19.78 -9.48 27.02
CA ALA A 77 20.08 -10.69 26.27
C ALA A 77 19.01 -11.75 26.50
N VAL A 78 18.54 -12.39 25.42
CA VAL A 78 17.58 -13.50 25.46
C VAL A 78 18.15 -14.66 24.66
N ASP A 79 18.26 -15.81 25.30
CA ASP A 79 18.50 -17.09 24.64
C ASP A 79 17.14 -17.78 24.46
N GLY A 80 16.79 -18.16 23.23
CA GLY A 80 15.46 -18.69 22.94
C GLY A 80 15.35 -19.40 21.59
N GLN A 81 14.17 -19.96 21.32
CA GLN A 81 13.82 -20.47 20.00
C GLN A 81 12.98 -19.47 19.23
N PHE A 82 13.33 -19.30 17.97
CA PHE A 82 12.70 -18.35 17.08
C PHE A 82 12.39 -18.99 15.73
N ALA A 83 11.34 -18.49 15.09
CA ALA A 83 11.25 -18.54 13.64
C ALA A 83 12.11 -17.39 13.07
N VAL A 84 13.14 -17.75 12.32
CA VAL A 84 14.05 -16.83 11.64
C VAL A 84 13.54 -16.63 10.23
N ILE A 85 13.09 -15.42 9.91
CA ILE A 85 12.54 -15.05 8.61
C ILE A 85 13.47 -13.99 8.01
N ALA A 86 14.20 -14.32 6.94
CA ALA A 86 15.20 -13.45 6.35
C ALA A 86 14.84 -13.05 4.91
N CYS A 87 15.13 -11.80 4.56
CA CYS A 87 15.11 -11.36 3.17
C CYS A 87 16.35 -11.88 2.43
N ASP A 88 16.20 -12.20 1.15
CA ASP A 88 17.30 -12.61 0.28
C ASP A 88 18.33 -11.49 0.10
N THR A 89 19.60 -11.82 0.29
CA THR A 89 20.72 -10.88 0.25
C THR A 89 21.03 -10.38 -1.15
N SER A 90 20.53 -11.05 -2.19
CA SER A 90 20.72 -10.66 -3.60
C SER A 90 19.83 -9.51 -4.06
N VAL A 91 18.89 -9.06 -3.23
CA VAL A 91 17.88 -8.02 -3.55
C VAL A 91 17.79 -6.94 -2.45
N PRO A 92 18.89 -6.21 -2.16
CA PRO A 92 18.91 -5.18 -1.11
C PRO A 92 17.84 -4.09 -1.28
N GLU A 93 17.43 -3.82 -2.51
CA GLU A 93 16.37 -2.89 -2.84
C GLU A 93 14.97 -3.30 -2.33
N LEU A 94 14.76 -4.56 -1.91
CA LEU A 94 13.54 -5.00 -1.23
C LEU A 94 13.57 -4.83 0.30
N TYR A 95 14.71 -4.47 0.90
CA TYR A 95 14.84 -4.51 2.36
C TYR A 95 13.84 -3.60 3.06
N GLU A 96 13.60 -2.40 2.53
CA GLU A 96 12.63 -1.48 3.12
C GLU A 96 11.21 -2.05 3.06
N LEU A 97 10.80 -2.53 1.89
CA LEU A 97 9.49 -3.16 1.72
C LEU A 97 9.34 -4.37 2.65
N PHE A 98 10.34 -5.24 2.69
CA PHE A 98 10.36 -6.41 3.55
C PHE A 98 10.16 -6.02 5.02
N VAL A 99 10.95 -5.05 5.52
CA VAL A 99 10.86 -4.59 6.91
C VAL A 99 9.48 -4.00 7.23
N ARG A 100 8.92 -3.20 6.32
CA ARG A 100 7.60 -2.57 6.55
C ARG A 100 6.46 -3.60 6.50
N CYS A 101 6.46 -4.48 5.50
CA CYS A 101 5.47 -5.55 5.38
C CYS A 101 5.53 -6.53 6.55
N MET A 102 6.73 -7.00 6.90
CA MET A 102 6.91 -7.91 8.04
C MET A 102 6.62 -7.23 9.37
N GLY A 103 7.03 -5.99 9.56
CA GLY A 103 6.71 -5.22 10.77
C GLY A 103 5.21 -5.15 11.00
N ALA A 104 4.43 -4.81 9.97
CA ALA A 104 2.97 -4.75 10.06
C ALA A 104 2.33 -6.15 10.29
N ALA A 105 2.86 -7.20 9.66
CA ALA A 105 2.33 -8.55 9.79
C ALA A 105 2.61 -9.17 11.18
N VAL A 106 3.79 -8.95 11.72
CA VAL A 106 4.21 -9.46 13.04
C VAL A 106 3.37 -8.84 14.16
N GLU A 107 2.99 -7.55 14.03
CA GLU A 107 2.12 -6.88 15.00
C GLU A 107 0.68 -7.48 15.06
N GLN A 108 0.29 -8.35 14.13
CA GLN A 108 -1.00 -9.06 14.16
C GLN A 108 -0.93 -10.45 14.79
N LEU A 109 0.28 -10.95 15.06
CA LEU A 109 0.44 -12.26 15.70
C LEU A 109 -0.13 -12.24 17.12
N PRO A 110 -0.79 -13.32 17.58
CA PRO A 110 -1.28 -13.40 18.95
C PRO A 110 -0.12 -13.38 19.95
N ASP A 111 -0.35 -12.91 21.19
CA ASP A 111 0.70 -12.84 22.23
C ASP A 111 1.44 -14.17 22.42
N GLU A 112 0.75 -15.30 22.27
CA GLU A 112 1.31 -16.67 22.29
C GLU A 112 1.25 -17.33 20.90
N ALA A 113 1.80 -16.69 19.87
CA ALA A 113 1.92 -17.27 18.54
C ALA A 113 2.66 -18.61 18.55
N ARG A 114 2.04 -19.57 17.88
CA ARG A 114 2.58 -20.90 17.62
C ARG A 114 3.08 -20.96 16.18
N THR A 115 3.87 -21.97 15.88
CA THR A 115 4.40 -22.28 14.55
C THR A 115 3.39 -22.09 13.43
N LYS A 116 2.13 -22.55 13.61
CA LYS A 116 1.08 -22.38 12.60
C LYS A 116 0.68 -20.92 12.35
N ASP A 117 0.61 -20.10 13.38
CA ASP A 117 0.30 -18.67 13.27
C ASP A 117 1.42 -17.96 12.49
N ILE A 118 2.68 -18.35 12.77
CA ILE A 118 3.87 -17.85 12.07
C ILE A 118 3.89 -18.32 10.62
N GLU A 119 3.54 -19.57 10.33
CA GLU A 119 3.42 -20.11 8.97
C GLU A 119 2.39 -19.35 8.13
N ASP A 120 1.21 -19.06 8.70
CA ASP A 120 0.16 -18.33 8.00
C ASP A 120 0.56 -16.85 7.78
N CYS A 121 1.28 -16.24 8.72
CA CYS A 121 1.90 -14.92 8.56
C CYS A 121 2.94 -14.92 7.42
N VAL A 122 3.88 -15.87 7.44
CA VAL A 122 4.89 -16.07 6.39
C VAL A 122 4.21 -16.30 5.04
N ARG A 123 3.17 -17.13 4.98
CA ARG A 123 2.42 -17.40 3.73
C ARG A 123 1.76 -16.14 3.18
N SER A 124 1.18 -15.32 4.04
CA SER A 124 0.59 -14.04 3.66
C SER A 124 1.65 -13.10 3.07
N LEU A 125 2.82 -13.01 3.70
CA LEU A 125 3.92 -12.23 3.17
C LEU A 125 4.43 -12.76 1.83
N LEU A 126 4.62 -14.08 1.71
CA LEU A 126 5.02 -14.72 0.45
C LEU A 126 4.04 -14.46 -0.69
N SER A 127 2.74 -14.33 -0.39
CA SER A 127 1.76 -13.94 -1.38
C SER A 127 2.04 -12.54 -1.96
N LEU A 128 2.52 -11.61 -1.13
CA LEU A 128 2.94 -10.28 -1.54
C LEU A 128 4.18 -10.34 -2.44
N PHE A 129 5.24 -11.02 -1.99
CA PHE A 129 6.45 -11.18 -2.82
C PHE A 129 6.18 -11.93 -4.13
N ARG A 130 5.22 -12.87 -4.16
CA ARG A 130 4.77 -13.50 -5.40
C ARG A 130 4.02 -12.53 -6.30
N ALA A 131 3.21 -11.62 -5.76
CA ALA A 131 2.57 -10.57 -6.54
C ALA A 131 3.62 -9.68 -7.24
N MET A 132 4.76 -9.41 -6.59
CA MET A 132 5.90 -8.74 -7.23
C MET A 132 6.58 -9.56 -8.32
N ASN A 133 6.27 -10.84 -8.50
CA ASN A 133 6.79 -11.61 -9.64
C ASN A 133 5.81 -11.65 -10.82
N GLY A 134 4.60 -11.12 -10.63
CA GLY A 134 3.62 -10.95 -11.69
C GLY A 134 3.92 -9.70 -12.54
N PRO A 135 3.39 -9.63 -13.77
CA PRO A 135 3.46 -8.40 -14.55
C PRO A 135 2.82 -7.25 -13.77
N SER A 136 3.36 -6.05 -13.91
CA SER A 136 2.80 -4.89 -13.23
C SER A 136 1.32 -4.70 -13.61
N GLY A 137 0.48 -4.50 -12.59
CA GLY A 137 -0.96 -4.33 -12.78
C GLY A 137 -1.34 -2.90 -13.19
N ARG A 138 -0.47 -1.93 -12.88
CA ARG A 138 -0.76 -0.50 -12.98
C ARG A 138 0.48 0.31 -13.39
N GLU A 139 0.25 1.42 -14.10
CA GLU A 139 1.30 2.40 -14.38
C GLU A 139 1.70 3.15 -13.10
N ILE A 140 2.98 3.52 -12.99
CA ILE A 140 3.53 4.20 -11.80
C ILE A 140 2.83 5.52 -11.52
N SER A 141 2.52 6.28 -12.57
CA SER A 141 1.78 7.54 -12.49
C SER A 141 0.40 7.34 -11.88
N GLY A 142 -0.29 6.24 -12.25
CA GLY A 142 -1.59 5.88 -11.68
C GLY A 142 -1.48 5.57 -10.20
N LEU A 143 -0.59 4.63 -9.82
CA LEU A 143 -0.39 4.28 -8.41
C LEU A 143 0.05 5.48 -7.56
N TRP A 144 0.99 6.30 -8.07
CA TRP A 144 1.41 7.51 -7.36
C TRP A 144 0.25 8.48 -7.16
N ALA A 145 -0.61 8.65 -8.16
CA ALA A 145 -1.78 9.52 -8.06
C ALA A 145 -2.84 9.01 -7.08
N GLU A 146 -3.05 7.70 -7.01
CA GLU A 146 -3.96 7.11 -6.00
C GLU A 146 -3.42 7.28 -4.58
N LEU A 147 -2.12 7.04 -4.37
CA LEU A 147 -1.49 7.28 -3.07
C LEU A 147 -1.53 8.77 -2.72
N PHE A 148 -1.37 9.66 -3.70
CA PHE A 148 -1.57 11.09 -3.51
C PHE A 148 -3.00 11.39 -3.02
N VAL A 149 -4.02 10.80 -3.65
CA VAL A 149 -5.41 10.94 -3.19
C VAL A 149 -5.56 10.53 -1.73
N ILE A 150 -4.99 9.38 -1.33
CA ILE A 150 -5.03 8.91 0.06
C ILE A 150 -4.31 9.89 1.00
N THR A 151 -3.14 10.41 0.62
CA THR A 151 -2.41 11.36 1.48
C THR A 151 -3.12 12.69 1.65
N GLN A 152 -3.94 13.10 0.67
CA GLN A 152 -4.72 14.34 0.79
C GLN A 152 -6.05 14.11 1.52
N ALA A 153 -6.53 12.88 1.70
CA ALA A 153 -7.79 12.63 2.41
C ALA A 153 -7.68 13.06 3.88
N SER A 154 -8.73 13.69 4.40
CA SER A 154 -8.79 14.05 5.83
C SER A 154 -9.05 12.84 6.73
N ASP A 155 -9.73 11.80 6.20
CA ASP A 155 -9.85 10.48 6.82
C ASP A 155 -9.05 9.43 6.00
N VAL A 156 -7.77 9.26 6.37
CA VAL A 156 -6.86 8.29 5.72
C VAL A 156 -7.33 6.85 5.92
N GLU A 157 -7.96 6.53 7.06
CA GLU A 157 -8.48 5.18 7.33
C GLU A 157 -9.61 4.85 6.36
N ALA A 158 -10.55 5.77 6.16
CA ALA A 158 -11.61 5.62 5.17
C ALA A 158 -11.06 5.52 3.73
N ALA A 159 -10.06 6.33 3.39
CA ALA A 159 -9.43 6.30 2.06
C ALA A 159 -8.80 4.95 1.73
N VAL A 160 -8.00 4.40 2.65
CA VAL A 160 -7.35 3.10 2.46
C VAL A 160 -8.38 1.96 2.44
N THR A 161 -9.46 2.09 3.21
CA THR A 161 -10.58 1.13 3.19
C THR A 161 -11.29 1.12 1.84
N ALA A 162 -11.51 2.29 1.24
CA ALA A 162 -12.19 2.43 -0.05
C ALA A 162 -11.30 2.09 -1.26
N TRP A 163 -9.97 2.10 -1.10
CA TRP A 163 -9.00 1.94 -2.18
C TRP A 163 -8.78 0.49 -2.64
N HIS A 164 -8.78 0.26 -3.95
CA HIS A 164 -8.56 -1.06 -4.56
C HIS A 164 -7.30 -1.12 -5.43
N ALA A 165 -6.56 -2.22 -5.30
CA ALA A 165 -5.39 -2.50 -6.15
C ALA A 165 -5.68 -3.49 -7.30
N ASP A 166 -6.86 -4.10 -7.34
CA ASP A 166 -7.21 -5.01 -8.41
C ASP A 166 -7.52 -4.22 -9.70
N LYS A 167 -6.78 -4.53 -10.76
CA LYS A 167 -7.00 -3.96 -12.11
C LYS A 167 -8.35 -4.35 -12.74
N PHE A 168 -9.03 -5.36 -12.19
CA PHE A 168 -10.35 -5.79 -12.62
C PHE A 168 -11.47 -5.03 -11.89
N GLU A 169 -11.15 -4.32 -10.81
CA GLU A 169 -12.10 -3.40 -10.21
C GLU A 169 -12.36 -2.23 -11.15
N ARG A 170 -13.62 -1.81 -11.20
CA ARG A 170 -14.07 -0.80 -12.16
C ARG A 170 -13.57 0.60 -11.82
N PHE A 171 -13.34 0.85 -10.53
CA PHE A 171 -12.96 2.15 -9.98
C PHE A 171 -11.82 1.98 -8.97
N ASP A 172 -10.93 2.96 -8.89
CA ASP A 172 -9.81 2.94 -7.95
C ASP A 172 -10.26 3.05 -6.48
N PHE A 173 -11.36 3.75 -6.23
CA PHE A 173 -11.98 3.85 -4.90
C PHE A 173 -13.49 3.62 -4.98
N SER A 174 -14.03 2.89 -4.01
CA SER A 174 -15.46 2.74 -3.82
C SER A 174 -15.87 2.72 -2.35
N TRP A 175 -16.98 3.39 -2.04
CA TRP A 175 -17.60 3.44 -0.72
C TRP A 175 -19.13 3.36 -0.87
N PRO A 176 -19.92 3.21 0.22
CA PRO A 176 -21.35 2.95 0.11
C PRO A 176 -22.14 3.96 -0.76
N ASP A 177 -21.72 5.22 -0.73
CA ASP A 177 -22.44 6.33 -1.36
C ASP A 177 -21.69 6.94 -2.56
N GLY A 178 -20.63 6.29 -3.05
CA GLY A 178 -19.93 6.80 -4.22
C GLY A 178 -18.71 6.02 -4.67
N VAL A 179 -18.15 6.50 -5.79
CA VAL A 179 -16.98 5.95 -6.45
C VAL A 179 -16.08 7.08 -6.93
N LEU A 180 -14.78 6.82 -6.96
CA LEU A 180 -13.78 7.74 -7.49
C LEU A 180 -12.82 6.97 -8.40
N GLU A 181 -12.70 7.46 -9.64
CA GLU A 181 -11.69 7.06 -10.60
C GLU A 181 -10.54 8.07 -10.58
N VAL A 182 -9.29 7.60 -10.53
CA VAL A 182 -8.10 8.45 -10.52
C VAL A 182 -7.39 8.34 -11.86
N LYS A 183 -7.21 9.48 -12.52
CA LYS A 183 -6.50 9.59 -13.79
C LYS A 183 -5.30 10.51 -13.64
N ALA A 184 -4.17 10.08 -14.18
CA ALA A 184 -2.93 10.85 -14.12
C ALA A 184 -2.24 10.90 -15.49
N THR A 185 -1.66 12.05 -15.82
CA THR A 185 -0.86 12.21 -17.03
C THR A 185 0.34 13.11 -16.76
N GLN A 186 1.44 12.86 -17.48
CA GLN A 186 2.62 13.73 -17.50
C GLN A 186 2.59 14.70 -18.70
N GLY A 187 1.53 14.64 -19.52
CA GLY A 187 1.34 15.55 -20.63
C GLY A 187 0.97 16.96 -20.18
N ALA A 188 1.13 17.93 -21.09
CA ALA A 188 0.73 19.31 -20.85
C ALA A 188 -0.81 19.50 -20.79
N PHE A 189 -1.57 18.53 -21.30
CA PHE A 189 -3.02 18.55 -21.40
C PHE A 189 -3.64 17.40 -20.59
N ARG A 190 -4.84 17.62 -20.02
CA ARG A 190 -5.57 16.63 -19.21
C ARG A 190 -6.30 15.61 -20.10
N ILE A 191 -5.53 14.91 -20.94
CA ILE A 191 -6.08 13.89 -21.84
C ILE A 191 -5.90 12.52 -21.20
N HIS A 192 -7.02 11.86 -20.90
CA HIS A 192 -7.05 10.58 -20.21
C HIS A 192 -7.79 9.53 -21.02
N GLU A 193 -7.35 8.28 -20.92
CA GLU A 193 -8.10 7.14 -21.44
C GLU A 193 -9.13 6.66 -20.41
N PHE A 194 -10.35 6.46 -20.85
CA PHE A 194 -11.46 5.93 -20.07
C PHE A 194 -12.01 4.67 -20.75
N ALA A 195 -12.36 3.67 -19.94
CA ALA A 195 -13.42 2.75 -20.36
C ALA A 195 -14.77 3.40 -20.06
N LEU A 196 -15.74 3.31 -20.97
CA LEU A 196 -17.05 3.96 -20.83
C LEU A 196 -17.80 3.53 -19.57
N GLU A 197 -17.59 2.29 -19.15
CA GLU A 197 -18.10 1.77 -17.89
C GLU A 197 -17.58 2.58 -16.70
N GLN A 198 -16.39 3.17 -16.73
CA GLN A 198 -15.87 4.01 -15.63
C GLN A 198 -16.62 5.33 -15.44
N LEU A 199 -17.56 5.69 -16.34
CA LEU A 199 -18.38 6.89 -16.21
C LEU A 199 -19.84 6.59 -15.81
N ASP A 200 -20.08 5.38 -15.32
CA ASP A 200 -21.40 4.93 -14.90
C ASP A 200 -21.33 4.46 -13.44
N ALA A 201 -21.50 5.42 -12.54
CA ALA A 201 -21.55 5.18 -11.10
C ALA A 201 -22.79 4.33 -10.77
N PRO A 202 -22.62 3.11 -10.22
CA PRO A 202 -23.74 2.19 -10.03
C PRO A 202 -24.74 2.69 -8.99
N LYS A 203 -24.27 3.39 -7.95
CA LYS A 203 -25.08 4.05 -6.90
C LYS A 203 -24.31 5.23 -6.32
N GLY A 204 -25.02 6.31 -5.99
CA GLY A 204 -24.44 7.47 -5.31
C GLY A 204 -23.68 8.41 -6.25
N GLN A 205 -22.63 9.03 -5.72
CA GLN A 205 -21.85 10.05 -6.42
C GLN A 205 -20.69 9.42 -7.19
N GLY A 206 -20.48 9.83 -8.45
CA GLY A 206 -19.38 9.38 -9.29
C GLY A 206 -18.43 10.52 -9.60
N PHE A 207 -17.15 10.33 -9.28
CA PHE A 207 -16.13 11.36 -9.47
C PHE A 207 -14.94 10.86 -10.27
N VAL A 208 -14.26 11.80 -10.93
CA VAL A 208 -12.95 11.59 -11.54
C VAL A 208 -11.96 12.59 -10.94
N ALA A 209 -10.90 12.10 -10.31
CA ALA A 209 -9.74 12.91 -9.96
C ALA A 209 -8.77 12.91 -11.12
N SER A 210 -8.51 14.09 -11.69
CA SER A 210 -7.60 14.30 -12.81
C SER A 210 -6.34 15.01 -12.34
N LEU A 211 -5.19 14.34 -12.41
CA LEU A 211 -3.91 14.88 -12.00
C LEU A 211 -2.99 15.14 -13.21
N LEU A 212 -2.34 16.31 -13.20
CA LEU A 212 -1.13 16.52 -13.99
C LEU A 212 0.08 16.25 -13.10
N LEU A 213 1.02 15.45 -13.59
CA LEU A 213 2.24 15.08 -12.89
C LEU A 213 3.45 15.68 -13.58
N GLN A 214 4.38 16.22 -12.80
CA GLN A 214 5.66 16.72 -13.29
C GLN A 214 6.80 15.90 -12.66
N PRO A 215 7.60 15.17 -13.45
CA PRO A 215 8.78 14.48 -12.93
C PRO A 215 9.75 15.45 -12.26
N LEU A 216 10.27 15.06 -11.11
CA LEU A 216 11.23 15.87 -10.36
C LEU A 216 12.24 14.95 -9.67
N THR A 217 13.54 15.14 -9.94
CA THR A 217 14.62 14.28 -9.41
C THR A 217 14.59 14.16 -7.88
N ASN A 218 14.37 15.28 -7.18
CA ASN A 218 14.22 15.31 -5.72
C ASN A 218 12.76 15.42 -5.30
N GLY A 219 11.86 14.90 -6.13
CA GLY A 219 10.43 14.85 -5.85
C GLY A 219 10.05 13.73 -4.90
N VAL A 220 8.76 13.54 -4.75
CA VAL A 220 8.14 12.52 -3.89
C VAL A 220 7.89 11.26 -4.72
N GLY A 221 8.36 10.12 -4.24
CA GLY A 221 8.12 8.80 -4.84
C GLY A 221 6.96 8.06 -4.17
N ILE A 222 6.67 6.86 -4.67
CA ILE A 222 5.64 5.98 -4.10
C ILE A 222 5.92 5.64 -2.63
N MET A 223 7.17 5.30 -2.30
CA MET A 223 7.53 4.94 -0.93
C MET A 223 7.35 6.11 0.02
N ASP A 224 7.71 7.33 -0.39
CA ASP A 224 7.52 8.53 0.44
C ASP A 224 6.03 8.75 0.79
N LEU A 225 5.12 8.54 -0.18
CA LEU A 225 3.68 8.62 0.07
C LEU A 225 3.19 7.47 0.95
N ALA A 226 3.62 6.24 0.65
CA ALA A 226 3.25 5.05 1.42
C ALA A 226 3.65 5.17 2.91
N ILE A 227 4.84 5.70 3.18
CA ILE A 227 5.35 5.93 4.54
C ILE A 227 4.48 6.95 5.28
N ARG A 228 4.07 8.03 4.61
CA ARG A 228 3.16 9.03 5.21
C ARG A 228 1.81 8.42 5.55
N ILE A 229 1.27 7.58 4.68
CA ILE A 229 0.00 6.88 4.91
C ILE A 229 0.16 5.87 6.08
N ASP A 230 1.22 5.05 6.07
CA ASP A 230 1.49 4.09 7.14
C ASP A 230 1.65 4.75 8.52
N ALA A 231 2.28 5.94 8.56
CA ALA A 231 2.40 6.75 9.76
C ALA A 231 1.05 7.33 10.22
N ALA A 232 0.11 7.60 9.33
CA ALA A 232 -1.25 8.02 9.68
C ALA A 232 -2.11 6.84 10.18
N LEU A 233 -1.77 5.60 9.82
CA LEU A 233 -2.48 4.36 10.18
C LEU A 233 -1.92 3.67 11.43
N GLN A 234 -1.15 4.36 12.28
CA GLN A 234 -0.53 3.75 13.46
C GLN A 234 -1.58 3.10 14.37
N GLY A 235 -1.36 1.83 14.73
CA GLY A 235 -2.30 1.02 15.52
C GLY A 235 -3.46 0.40 14.72
N LYS A 236 -3.49 0.58 13.39
CA LYS A 236 -4.50 -0.01 12.48
C LYS A 236 -3.87 -1.06 11.57
N ASN A 237 -3.45 -2.17 12.17
CA ASN A 237 -2.58 -3.16 11.50
C ASN A 237 -3.22 -3.75 10.22
N ASP A 238 -4.53 -3.99 10.22
CA ASP A 238 -5.25 -4.50 9.04
C ASP A 238 -5.17 -3.52 7.86
N LEU A 239 -5.28 -2.21 8.12
CA LEU A 239 -5.20 -1.17 7.09
C LEU A 239 -3.76 -0.97 6.60
N ARG A 240 -2.77 -1.05 7.50
CA ARG A 240 -1.35 -1.02 7.12
C ARG A 240 -1.00 -2.20 6.22
N GLN A 241 -1.46 -3.40 6.56
CA GLN A 241 -1.28 -4.58 5.72
C GLN A 241 -1.96 -4.41 4.35
N ARG A 242 -3.20 -3.91 4.31
CA ARG A 242 -3.92 -3.62 3.07
C ARG A 242 -3.15 -2.64 2.18
N LEU A 243 -2.65 -1.54 2.75
CA LEU A 243 -1.84 -0.55 2.04
C LEU A 243 -0.63 -1.20 1.36
N TRP A 244 0.20 -1.92 2.12
CA TRP A 244 1.42 -2.53 1.59
C TRP A 244 1.13 -3.66 0.61
N ALA A 245 0.07 -4.44 0.84
CA ALA A 245 -0.38 -5.47 -0.08
C ALA A 245 -0.79 -4.88 -1.44
N ASN A 246 -1.56 -3.80 -1.42
CA ASN A 246 -2.04 -3.11 -2.60
C ASN A 246 -0.88 -2.49 -3.42
N ILE A 247 0.06 -1.81 -2.77
CA ILE A 247 1.25 -1.24 -3.42
C ILE A 247 2.07 -2.33 -4.11
N THR A 248 2.31 -3.42 -3.39
CA THR A 248 3.07 -4.57 -3.87
C THR A 248 2.40 -5.19 -5.11
N ALA A 249 1.08 -5.40 -5.07
CA ALA A 249 0.32 -5.94 -6.19
C ALA A 249 0.35 -5.03 -7.43
N ALA A 250 0.26 -3.72 -7.24
CA ALA A 250 0.26 -2.74 -8.33
C ALA A 250 1.63 -2.66 -9.03
N LEU A 251 2.73 -2.71 -8.28
CA LEU A 251 4.09 -2.56 -8.81
C LEU A 251 4.60 -3.80 -9.55
N GLY A 252 4.26 -5.01 -9.09
CA GLY A 252 4.64 -6.26 -9.76
C GLY A 252 6.16 -6.41 -9.95
N SER A 253 6.57 -7.06 -11.03
CA SER A 253 7.98 -7.37 -11.36
C SER A 253 8.83 -6.18 -11.74
N GLU A 254 8.20 -5.03 -12.00
CA GLU A 254 8.88 -3.79 -12.34
C GLU A 254 9.18 -2.95 -11.10
N PHE A 255 8.87 -3.43 -9.89
CA PHE A 255 9.01 -2.72 -8.62
C PHE A 255 10.28 -1.87 -8.53
N TYR A 256 11.44 -2.45 -8.83
CA TYR A 256 12.75 -1.78 -8.72
C TYR A 256 12.91 -0.58 -9.65
N GLU A 257 12.63 -0.77 -10.94
CA GLU A 257 12.74 0.31 -11.95
C GLU A 257 11.71 1.41 -11.71
N LYS A 258 10.62 1.07 -11.02
CA LYS A 258 9.50 1.97 -10.74
C LYS A 258 9.71 2.87 -9.54
N LEU A 259 10.48 2.42 -8.54
CA LEU A 259 10.74 3.17 -7.30
C LEU A 259 11.50 4.48 -7.52
N ASP A 260 12.33 4.55 -8.57
CA ASP A 260 13.12 5.75 -8.87
C ASP A 260 12.28 6.91 -9.42
N ARG A 261 11.03 6.64 -9.85
CA ARG A 261 10.17 7.70 -10.39
C ARG A 261 9.61 8.56 -9.27
N ARG A 262 9.93 9.85 -9.36
CA ARG A 262 9.57 10.89 -8.40
C ARG A 262 8.87 12.04 -9.09
N PHE A 263 7.89 12.63 -8.42
CA PHE A 263 7.06 13.72 -8.95
C PHE A 263 7.06 14.93 -8.01
N ASP A 264 6.87 16.12 -8.59
CA ASP A 264 6.65 17.35 -7.83
C ASP A 264 5.27 17.33 -7.17
N LEU A 265 5.26 17.13 -5.85
CA LEU A 265 4.04 17.08 -5.05
C LEU A 265 3.24 18.39 -5.13
N SER A 266 3.92 19.53 -5.00
CA SER A 266 3.24 20.84 -5.04
C SER A 266 2.70 21.16 -6.43
N PHE A 267 3.34 20.65 -7.50
CA PHE A 267 2.76 20.73 -8.83
C PHE A 267 1.45 19.93 -8.91
N ALA A 268 1.42 18.70 -8.40
CA ALA A 268 0.21 17.87 -8.39
C ALA A 268 -0.92 18.51 -7.56
N GLU A 269 -0.62 19.08 -6.38
CA GLU A 269 -1.61 19.79 -5.55
C GLU A 269 -2.24 20.98 -6.25
N ARG A 270 -1.46 21.74 -7.03
CA ARG A 270 -1.97 22.89 -7.81
C ARG A 270 -2.73 22.47 -9.07
N HIS A 271 -2.50 21.25 -9.55
CA HIS A 271 -3.04 20.74 -10.81
C HIS A 271 -3.84 19.46 -10.64
N VAL A 272 -4.45 19.25 -9.47
CA VAL A 272 -5.55 18.30 -9.32
C VAL A 272 -6.86 18.99 -9.68
N GLU A 273 -7.69 18.32 -10.46
CA GLU A 273 -9.07 18.73 -10.73
C GLU A 273 -9.99 17.57 -10.39
N ILE A 274 -11.14 17.87 -9.79
CA ILE A 274 -12.19 16.87 -9.53
C ILE A 274 -13.36 17.17 -10.47
N PHE A 275 -13.84 16.15 -11.16
CA PHE A 275 -15.01 16.24 -12.03
C PHE A 275 -16.09 15.29 -11.52
N HIS A 276 -17.35 15.64 -11.71
CA HIS A 276 -18.38 14.61 -11.74
C HIS A 276 -18.20 13.75 -12.99
N MET A 277 -18.50 12.45 -12.91
CA MET A 277 -18.43 11.57 -14.08
C MET A 277 -19.32 12.06 -15.24
N SER A 278 -20.40 12.79 -14.94
CA SER A 278 -21.27 13.42 -15.93
C SER A 278 -20.64 14.62 -16.66
N ASP A 279 -19.58 15.22 -16.11
CA ASP A 279 -18.88 16.33 -16.76
C ASP A 279 -17.96 15.83 -17.87
N ILE A 280 -17.61 14.54 -17.85
CA ILE A 280 -16.61 13.95 -18.75
C ILE A 280 -17.22 13.81 -20.15
N PRO A 281 -16.64 14.46 -21.18
CA PRO A 281 -17.06 14.27 -22.57
C PRO A 281 -16.86 12.81 -22.96
N ALA A 282 -17.95 12.13 -23.30
CA ALA A 282 -17.97 10.71 -23.58
C ALA A 282 -18.87 10.40 -24.79
N PRO A 283 -18.60 9.32 -25.54
CA PRO A 283 -19.52 8.83 -26.55
C PRO A 283 -20.83 8.35 -25.91
N ASP A 284 -21.91 8.37 -26.69
CA ASP A 284 -23.17 7.77 -26.28
C ASP A 284 -22.99 6.28 -25.96
N ARG A 285 -23.79 5.79 -25.00
CA ARG A 285 -23.80 4.36 -24.68
C ARG A 285 -24.22 3.56 -25.92
N PRO A 286 -23.46 2.52 -26.32
CA PRO A 286 -23.86 1.68 -27.42
C PRO A 286 -25.26 1.10 -27.21
N SER A 287 -26.14 1.28 -28.19
CA SER A 287 -27.50 0.72 -28.13
C SER A 287 -27.52 -0.80 -28.33
N ASP A 288 -26.48 -1.37 -28.96
CA ASP A 288 -26.32 -2.80 -29.14
C ASP A 288 -25.55 -3.41 -27.96
N PRO A 289 -26.17 -4.29 -27.15
CA PRO A 289 -25.55 -4.86 -25.95
C PRO A 289 -24.36 -5.79 -26.26
N ARG A 290 -24.14 -6.15 -27.53
CA ARG A 290 -22.97 -6.92 -27.97
C ARG A 290 -21.71 -6.06 -28.10
N VAL A 291 -21.85 -4.73 -28.05
CA VAL A 291 -20.74 -3.78 -28.08
C VAL A 291 -20.34 -3.46 -26.63
N THR A 292 -19.24 -4.06 -26.17
CA THR A 292 -18.72 -3.94 -24.81
C THR A 292 -17.28 -3.46 -24.81
N GLY A 293 -16.76 -2.99 -23.66
CA GLY A 293 -15.35 -2.61 -23.54
C GLY A 293 -14.96 -1.37 -24.33
N VAL A 294 -15.90 -0.43 -24.51
CA VAL A 294 -15.64 0.83 -25.23
C VAL A 294 -14.58 1.63 -24.48
N ARG A 295 -13.45 1.90 -25.14
CA ARG A 295 -12.36 2.75 -24.66
C ARG A 295 -12.21 3.98 -25.52
N PHE A 296 -11.98 5.13 -24.90
CA PHE A 296 -11.81 6.41 -25.58
C PHE A 296 -10.88 7.32 -24.79
N ARG A 297 -10.34 8.34 -25.45
CA ARG A 297 -9.58 9.41 -24.82
C ARG A 297 -10.43 10.67 -24.75
N SER A 298 -10.49 11.28 -23.58
CA SER A 298 -11.22 12.54 -23.37
C SER A 298 -10.24 13.62 -22.93
N ASP A 299 -10.33 14.79 -23.55
CA ASP A 299 -9.56 15.97 -23.18
C ASP A 299 -10.36 16.81 -22.18
N LEU A 300 -9.87 16.83 -20.93
CA LEU A 300 -10.52 17.55 -19.84
C LEU A 300 -9.95 18.96 -19.64
N THR A 301 -9.02 19.41 -20.50
CA THR A 301 -8.29 20.68 -20.32
C THR A 301 -9.24 21.89 -20.25
N THR A 302 -10.33 21.85 -21.01
CA THR A 302 -11.31 22.94 -21.08
C THR A 302 -12.68 22.57 -20.49
N VAL A 303 -12.79 21.38 -19.90
CA VAL A 303 -14.02 20.93 -19.25
C VAL A 303 -14.21 21.74 -17.97
N THR A 304 -15.41 22.29 -17.79
CA THR A 304 -15.78 22.97 -16.54
C THR A 304 -16.29 21.92 -15.57
N SER A 305 -15.63 21.78 -14.42
CA SER A 305 -16.12 20.91 -13.36
C SER A 305 -17.41 21.46 -12.75
N SER A 306 -18.39 20.58 -12.54
CA SER A 306 -19.59 20.89 -11.77
C SER A 306 -19.42 20.68 -10.26
N ALA A 307 -18.21 20.32 -9.81
CA ALA A 307 -17.87 20.23 -8.40
C ALA A 307 -18.07 21.57 -7.66
N ALA A 308 -18.67 21.50 -6.48
CA ALA A 308 -19.04 22.70 -5.70
C ALA A 308 -17.84 23.37 -5.00
N GLU A 309 -16.71 22.68 -4.85
CA GLU A 309 -15.55 23.14 -4.09
C GLU A 309 -14.26 23.10 -4.92
N PRO A 310 -13.23 23.88 -4.53
CA PRO A 310 -11.88 23.73 -5.09
C PRO A 310 -11.42 22.28 -4.99
N ALA A 311 -10.81 21.77 -6.06
CA ALA A 311 -10.49 20.35 -6.23
C ALA A 311 -9.78 19.71 -5.02
N LEU A 312 -8.81 20.40 -4.42
CA LEU A 312 -8.07 19.86 -3.28
C LEU A 312 -8.93 19.75 -2.00
N ARG A 313 -9.83 20.71 -1.75
CA ARG A 313 -10.76 20.62 -0.61
C ARG A 313 -11.79 19.53 -0.81
N MET A 314 -12.29 19.43 -2.04
CA MET A 314 -13.20 18.35 -2.39
C MET A 314 -12.52 17.00 -2.19
N LEU A 315 -11.28 16.83 -2.68
CA LEU A 315 -10.50 15.60 -2.53
C LEU A 315 -10.27 15.24 -1.05
N GLN A 316 -9.98 16.23 -0.20
CA GLN A 316 -9.85 16.04 1.24
C GLN A 316 -11.09 15.41 1.85
N GLN A 317 -12.28 15.89 1.47
CA GLN A 317 -13.56 15.53 2.08
C GLN A 317 -14.35 14.44 1.32
N ILE A 318 -13.90 14.03 0.13
CA ILE A 318 -14.68 13.17 -0.78
C ILE A 318 -15.07 11.83 -0.15
N LEU A 319 -14.25 11.36 0.78
CA LEU A 319 -14.43 10.11 1.53
C LEU A 319 -15.04 10.31 2.92
N GLU A 320 -15.19 11.57 3.37
CA GLU A 320 -15.89 11.93 4.60
C GLU A 320 -17.40 12.07 4.43
N MET A 321 -17.91 12.15 3.19
CA MET A 321 -19.33 12.38 2.87
C MET A 321 -20.22 11.19 3.28
N ARG A 322 -20.25 10.89 4.58
CA ARG A 322 -21.24 10.06 5.26
C ARG A 322 -22.52 10.89 5.34
N GLY A 323 -23.61 10.29 4.88
CA GLY A 323 -24.89 10.95 4.63
C GLY A 323 -25.32 12.01 5.63
N SER A 324 -25.42 13.26 5.17
CA SER A 324 -26.39 14.23 5.72
C SER A 324 -27.77 13.95 5.14
N VAL A 325 -28.33 12.77 5.42
CA VAL A 325 -29.74 12.45 5.15
C VAL A 325 -30.29 11.62 6.31
N ASP A 326 -30.55 12.28 7.44
CA ASP A 326 -31.68 11.97 8.34
C ASP A 326 -31.66 12.85 9.60
N GLN A 327 -31.98 14.14 9.48
CA GLN A 327 -32.54 14.95 10.59
C GLN A 327 -33.40 16.10 10.06
N ARG A 328 -34.35 15.83 9.15
CA ARG A 328 -35.47 16.76 8.87
C ARG A 328 -36.70 15.99 8.41
N SER A 329 -37.29 15.16 9.27
CA SER A 329 -38.68 14.67 9.09
C SER A 329 -39.17 13.93 10.34
N SER A 330 -39.36 14.64 11.45
CA SER A 330 -40.30 14.22 12.50
C SER A 330 -40.53 15.38 13.45
N HIS A 331 -41.20 16.42 12.95
CA HIS A 331 -42.04 17.35 13.72
C HIS A 331 -43.15 17.81 12.78
N ASN A 332 -44.20 16.99 12.70
CA ASN A 332 -45.57 17.40 12.45
C ASN A 332 -46.50 16.33 13.04
#